data_AF-A0A9X3WP90-F1
#
_entry.id   AF-A0A9X3WP90-F1
#
_cell.length_a   1.000
_cell.length_b   1.000
_cell.length_c   1.000
_cell.angle_alpha   90.00
_cell.angle_beta   90.00
_cell.angle_gamma   90.00
#
_symmetry.space_group_name_H-M   'P 1'
#
loop_
_entity.id
_entity.type
_entity.pdbx_description
1 polymer ?
#
loop_
_entity_poly.entity_id
_entity_poly.type
_entity_poly.pdbx_seq_one_letter_code
_entity_poly.pdbx_strand_id
1 'polypeptide(L)'
;MKIIMAVHTSRKKVGIAMYVFLLLIWIVIILIATCTNDVSALIERGEIQFSIDTTPDFSGFFQLSLQQSTSVFELGGHACIFFVLTMLFLYVTKEIVAAIMCSIVFAIITEMIQPFFGRGAELLDLLAYFFGIGLYMVLYGVVSLCLLMVQGFYRLLTVK
;
A
#
# COMPACT_ATOMS: atom_id res chain seq x y z
N MET A 1 -9.09 17.94 16.30
CA MET A 1 -7.99 18.26 15.36
C MET A 1 -6.63 18.46 16.04
N LYS A 2 -6.50 19.31 17.08
CA LYS A 2 -5.22 19.54 17.80
C LYS A 2 -4.61 18.30 18.49
N ILE A 3 -5.43 17.31 18.86
CA ILE A 3 -5.00 16.12 19.60
C ILE A 3 -4.36 15.07 18.65
N ILE A 4 -4.87 14.95 17.41
CA ILE A 4 -4.24 14.11 16.37
C ILE A 4 -2.84 14.68 16.02
N MET A 5 -2.71 16.01 15.98
CA MET A 5 -1.41 16.66 15.82
C MET A 5 -0.46 16.39 17.01
N ALA A 6 -0.96 16.31 18.24
CA ALA A 6 -0.11 16.09 19.42
C ALA A 6 0.51 14.67 19.49
N VAL A 7 -0.19 13.65 18.98
CA VAL A 7 0.41 12.31 18.76
C VAL A 7 1.52 12.38 17.70
N HIS A 8 1.40 13.30 16.75
CA HIS A 8 2.38 13.52 15.69
C HIS A 8 3.64 14.27 16.16
N THR A 9 3.51 15.15 17.17
CA THR A 9 4.61 16.02 17.64
C THR A 9 5.70 15.29 18.45
N SER A 10 5.45 14.06 18.91
CA SER A 10 6.45 13.26 19.66
C SER A 10 7.34 12.38 18.77
N ARG A 11 7.21 12.46 17.44
CA ARG A 11 8.11 11.74 16.51
C ARG A 11 9.44 12.51 16.40
N LYS A 12 10.39 12.12 17.25
CA LYS A 12 11.81 12.51 17.19
C LYS A 12 12.34 12.45 15.75
N LYS A 13 13.36 13.26 15.47
CA LYS A 13 14.11 13.51 14.20
C LYS A 13 14.65 12.26 13.47
N VAL A 14 13.84 11.24 13.24
CA VAL A 14 13.99 10.38 12.08
C VAL A 14 13.50 11.23 10.92
N GLY A 15 14.44 11.76 10.13
CA GLY A 15 14.14 12.80 9.15
C GLY A 15 13.09 12.33 8.15
N ILE A 16 12.15 13.21 7.80
CA ILE A 16 11.18 12.99 6.72
C ILE A 16 11.89 12.46 5.45
N ALA A 17 13.12 12.92 5.20
CA ALA A 17 14.00 12.43 4.13
C ALA A 17 14.18 10.91 4.12
N MET A 18 14.28 10.26 5.28
CA MET A 18 14.40 8.80 5.37
C MET A 18 13.11 8.12 4.91
N TYR A 19 11.95 8.61 5.33
CA TYR A 19 10.67 8.05 4.90
C TYR A 19 10.38 8.30 3.43
N VAL A 20 10.80 9.45 2.89
CA VAL A 20 10.76 9.73 1.45
C VAL A 20 11.64 8.74 0.69
N PHE A 21 12.87 8.49 1.17
CA PHE A 21 13.76 7.52 0.56
C PHE A 21 13.17 6.10 0.58
N LEU A 22 12.63 5.66 1.72
CA LEU A 22 11.95 4.37 1.84
C LEU A 22 10.73 4.28 0.92
N LEU A 23 9.93 5.35 0.81
CA LEU A 23 8.79 5.42 -0.10
C LEU A 23 9.22 5.25 -1.56
N LEU A 24 10.28 5.92 -1.99
CA LEU A 24 10.79 5.80 -3.37
C LEU A 24 11.29 4.39 -3.67
N ILE A 25 12.03 3.77 -2.74
CA ILE A 25 12.46 2.37 -2.88
C ILE A 25 11.22 1.45 -2.95
N TRP A 26 10.23 1.68 -2.10
CA TRP A 26 9.03 0.85 -2.05
C TRP A 26 8.21 0.95 -3.34
N ILE A 27 8.12 2.14 -3.94
CA ILE A 27 7.51 2.34 -5.25
C ILE A 27 8.21 1.50 -6.32
N VAL A 28 9.55 1.47 -6.33
CA VAL A 28 10.32 0.64 -7.27
C VAL A 28 10.07 -0.85 -7.04
N ILE A 29 10.04 -1.29 -5.78
CA ILE A 29 9.72 -2.68 -5.42
C ILE A 29 8.32 -3.05 -5.92
N ILE A 30 7.32 -2.19 -5.73
CA ILE A 30 5.97 -2.44 -6.23
C ILE A 30 6.00 -2.61 -7.73
N LEU A 31 6.60 -1.69 -8.48
CA LEU A 31 6.66 -1.78 -9.95
C LEU A 31 7.32 -3.08 -10.42
N ILE A 32 8.43 -3.49 -9.81
CA ILE A 32 9.10 -4.76 -10.15
C ILE A 32 8.19 -5.95 -9.83
N ALA A 33 7.57 -5.99 -8.65
CA ALA A 33 6.74 -7.10 -8.19
C ALA A 33 5.40 -7.21 -8.95
N THR A 34 4.82 -6.08 -9.36
CA THR A 34 3.55 -6.07 -10.08
C THR A 34 3.74 -6.24 -11.58
N CYS A 35 4.86 -5.81 -12.15
CA CYS A 35 5.13 -5.91 -13.58
C CYS A 35 5.95 -7.14 -13.99
N THR A 36 6.50 -7.92 -13.05
CA THR A 36 7.14 -9.21 -13.42
C THR A 36 6.09 -10.20 -13.90
N ASN A 37 6.44 -10.97 -14.95
CA ASN A 37 5.57 -12.00 -15.52
C ASN A 37 5.36 -13.19 -14.57
N ASP A 38 6.34 -13.46 -13.71
CA ASP A 38 6.31 -14.57 -12.77
C ASP A 38 6.81 -14.08 -11.40
N VAL A 39 5.85 -13.81 -10.51
CA VAL A 39 6.13 -13.39 -9.13
C VAL A 39 6.73 -14.54 -8.32
N SER A 40 6.38 -15.79 -8.63
CA SER A 40 6.92 -16.95 -7.93
C SER A 40 8.39 -17.14 -8.28
N ALA A 41 8.77 -17.00 -9.55
CA ALA A 41 10.16 -17.00 -9.98
C ALA A 41 10.98 -15.86 -9.36
N LEU A 42 10.38 -14.67 -9.22
CA LEU A 42 11.02 -13.55 -8.54
C LEU A 42 11.35 -13.87 -7.08
N ILE A 43 10.43 -14.52 -6.37
CA ILE A 43 10.58 -14.81 -4.94
C ILE A 43 11.47 -16.03 -4.70
N GLU A 44 11.29 -17.10 -5.46
CA GLU A 44 12.00 -18.36 -5.27
C GLU A 44 13.42 -18.33 -5.85
N ARG A 45 13.60 -17.66 -6.99
CA ARG A 45 14.85 -17.68 -7.77
C ARG A 45 15.48 -16.32 -7.98
N GLY A 46 14.81 -15.22 -7.61
CA GLY A 46 15.29 -13.87 -7.88
C GLY A 46 15.24 -13.49 -9.37
N GLU A 47 14.47 -14.23 -10.17
CA GLU A 47 14.37 -14.01 -11.61
C GLU A 47 13.36 -12.90 -11.90
N ILE A 48 13.84 -11.82 -12.50
CA ILE A 48 12.99 -10.72 -12.97
C ILE A 48 12.80 -10.91 -14.48
N GLN A 49 11.55 -11.09 -14.90
CA GLN A 49 11.20 -11.22 -16.32
C GLN A 49 10.10 -10.24 -16.68
N PHE A 50 10.38 -9.38 -17.66
CA PHE A 50 9.43 -8.40 -18.19
C PHE A 50 9.14 -8.72 -19.66
N SER A 51 7.87 -8.68 -20.07
CA SER A 51 7.48 -8.78 -21.47
C SER A 51 6.79 -7.51 -21.89
N ILE A 52 7.44 -6.65 -22.68
CA ILE A 52 6.80 -5.41 -23.12
C ILE A 52 5.86 -5.72 -24.28
N ASP A 53 4.57 -5.46 -24.08
CA ASP A 53 3.56 -5.51 -25.13
C ASP A 53 3.10 -4.09 -25.49
N THR A 54 3.25 -3.72 -26.76
CA THR A 54 2.82 -2.43 -27.29
C THR A 54 1.33 -2.37 -27.64
N THR A 55 0.66 -3.52 -27.60
CA THR A 55 -0.77 -3.72 -27.89
C THR A 55 -1.44 -4.44 -26.72
N PRO A 56 -1.45 -3.84 -25.52
CA PRO A 56 -1.97 -4.49 -24.31
C PRO A 56 -3.44 -4.88 -24.46
N ASP A 57 -3.76 -6.08 -23.99
CA ASP A 57 -5.15 -6.53 -23.87
C ASP A 57 -5.75 -6.11 -22.53
N PHE A 58 -6.78 -5.26 -22.58
CA PHE A 58 -7.55 -4.83 -21.41
C PHE A 58 -8.87 -5.60 -21.25
N SER A 59 -9.12 -6.63 -22.06
CA SER A 59 -10.36 -7.42 -22.01
C SER A 59 -10.61 -8.06 -20.63
N GLY A 60 -9.53 -8.32 -19.88
CA GLY A 60 -9.54 -8.85 -18.51
C GLY A 60 -9.85 -7.84 -17.40
N PHE A 61 -9.77 -6.53 -17.67
CA PHE A 61 -9.78 -5.50 -16.61
C PHE A 61 -11.06 -5.54 -15.73
N PHE A 62 -12.21 -5.83 -16.34
CA PHE A 62 -13.49 -5.95 -15.63
C PHE A 62 -13.88 -7.39 -15.30
N GLN A 63 -13.02 -8.36 -15.63
CA GLN A 63 -13.29 -9.76 -15.34
C GLN A 63 -12.95 -10.02 -13.87
N LEU A 64 -13.92 -10.55 -13.15
CA LEU A 64 -13.76 -11.17 -11.83
C LEU A 64 -13.49 -12.66 -12.06
N SER A 65 -12.44 -12.98 -12.79
CA SER A 65 -11.98 -14.35 -12.93
C SER A 65 -11.24 -14.73 -11.66
N LEU A 66 -11.85 -15.57 -10.82
CA LEU A 66 -11.06 -16.49 -9.99
C LEU A 66 -10.44 -17.51 -10.95
N GLN A 67 -9.52 -17.06 -11.78
CA GLN A 67 -8.78 -17.94 -12.65
C GLN A 67 -8.06 -18.90 -11.72
N GLN A 68 -8.04 -20.20 -12.05
CA GLN A 68 -7.40 -21.22 -11.21
C GLN A 68 -5.91 -20.93 -10.91
N SER A 69 -5.33 -19.90 -11.55
CA SER A 69 -3.98 -19.39 -11.39
C SER A 69 -3.80 -18.31 -10.32
N THR A 70 -4.83 -17.56 -9.90
CA THR A 70 -4.64 -16.45 -8.94
C THR A 70 -4.49 -17.02 -7.53
N SER A 71 -3.24 -17.14 -7.08
CA SER A 71 -2.92 -17.73 -5.78
C SER A 71 -3.33 -16.80 -4.64
N VAL A 72 -3.83 -17.35 -3.53
CA VAL A 72 -4.07 -16.60 -2.28
C VAL A 72 -2.81 -15.85 -1.84
N PHE A 73 -1.64 -16.42 -2.13
CA PHE A 73 -0.35 -15.80 -1.86
C PHE A 73 -0.15 -14.51 -2.66
N GLU A 74 -0.53 -14.50 -3.94
CA GLU A 74 -0.40 -13.35 -4.82
C GLU A 74 -1.34 -12.23 -4.39
N LEU A 75 -2.61 -12.55 -4.10
CA LEU A 75 -3.59 -11.60 -3.60
C LEU A 75 -3.20 -11.02 -2.23
N GLY A 76 -2.65 -11.85 -1.35
CA GLY A 76 -2.10 -11.42 -0.07
C GLY A 76 -0.89 -10.51 -0.23
N GLY A 77 -0.03 -10.80 -1.21
CA GLY A 77 1.09 -9.95 -1.60
C GLY A 77 0.62 -8.56 -2.04
N HIS A 78 -0.35 -8.50 -2.95
CA HIS A 78 -0.96 -7.27 -3.45
C HIS A 78 -1.57 -6.40 -2.34
N ALA A 79 -2.31 -7.01 -1.42
CA ALA A 79 -2.81 -6.29 -0.25
C ALA A 79 -1.67 -5.78 0.66
N CYS A 80 -0.64 -6.60 0.90
CA CYS A 80 0.48 -6.24 1.76
C CYS A 80 1.32 -5.08 1.21
N ILE A 81 1.63 -5.08 -0.08
CA ILE A 81 2.45 -4.03 -0.69
C ILE A 81 1.76 -2.67 -0.64
N PHE A 82 0.43 -2.63 -0.83
CA PHE A 82 -0.36 -1.39 -0.73
C PHE A 82 -0.64 -0.96 0.71
N PHE A 83 -0.71 -1.90 1.66
CA PHE A 83 -0.72 -1.60 3.09
C PHE A 83 0.54 -0.82 3.49
N VAL A 84 1.72 -1.31 3.12
CA VAL A 84 3.01 -0.66 3.43
C VAL A 84 3.15 0.67 2.68
N LEU A 85 2.68 0.74 1.42
CA LEU A 85 2.68 1.99 0.66
C LEU A 85 1.86 3.08 1.36
N THR A 86 0.64 2.75 1.80
CA THR A 86 -0.27 3.68 2.50
C THR A 86 0.36 4.16 3.80
N MET A 87 1.00 3.24 4.52
CA MET A 87 1.77 3.56 5.70
C MET A 87 2.84 4.62 5.40
N LEU A 88 3.72 4.36 4.42
CA LEU A 88 4.81 5.26 4.06
C LEU A 88 4.30 6.63 3.60
N PHE A 89 3.25 6.67 2.78
CA PHE A 89 2.61 7.94 2.43
C PHE A 89 2.13 8.70 3.66
N LEU A 90 1.47 8.04 4.62
CA LEU A 90 1.02 8.70 5.85
C LEU A 90 2.19 9.23 6.70
N TYR A 91 3.33 8.53 6.73
CA TYR A 91 4.53 9.02 7.40
C TYR A 91 5.14 10.25 6.71
N VAL A 92 5.08 10.33 5.37
CA VAL A 92 5.63 11.43 4.58
C VAL A 92 4.70 12.64 4.57
N THR A 93 3.42 12.44 4.22
CA THR A 93 2.44 13.52 4.06
C THR A 93 1.91 14.03 5.40
N LYS A 94 1.87 13.16 6.42
CA LYS A 94 1.28 13.42 7.73
C LYS A 94 -0.23 13.71 7.69
N GLU A 95 -0.84 13.53 6.54
CA GLU A 95 -2.24 13.86 6.25
C GLU A 95 -2.96 12.61 5.75
N ILE A 96 -3.98 12.18 6.49
CA ILE A 96 -4.71 10.93 6.24
C ILE A 96 -5.33 10.92 4.84
N VAL A 97 -6.01 12.01 4.47
CA VAL A 97 -6.69 12.10 3.17
C VAL A 97 -5.66 12.06 2.03
N ALA A 98 -4.54 12.79 2.18
CA ALA A 98 -3.49 12.76 1.17
C ALA A 98 -2.89 11.36 1.00
N ALA A 99 -2.63 10.65 2.11
CA ALA A 99 -2.08 9.30 2.05
C ALA A 99 -3.01 8.31 1.35
N ILE A 100 -4.31 8.37 1.65
CA ILE A 100 -5.33 7.53 0.99
C ILE A 100 -5.39 7.86 -0.51
N MET A 101 -5.52 9.14 -0.86
CA MET A 101 -5.66 9.56 -2.26
C MET A 101 -4.43 9.19 -3.08
N CYS A 102 -3.21 9.42 -2.57
CA CYS A 102 -1.98 9.02 -3.24
C CYS A 102 -1.91 7.49 -3.44
N SER A 103 -2.33 6.71 -2.44
CA SER A 103 -2.31 5.24 -2.53
C SER A 103 -3.34 4.71 -3.55
N ILE A 104 -4.55 5.27 -3.57
CA ILE A 104 -5.60 4.90 -4.54
C ILE A 104 -5.17 5.26 -5.97
N VAL A 105 -4.66 6.47 -6.18
CA VAL A 105 -4.18 6.90 -7.50
C VAL A 105 -3.04 5.99 -7.97
N PHE A 106 -2.10 5.67 -7.08
CA PHE A 106 -1.00 4.76 -7.41
C PHE A 106 -1.47 3.33 -7.70
N ALA A 107 -2.49 2.83 -6.98
CA ALA A 107 -3.09 1.52 -7.23
C ALA A 107 -3.68 1.43 -8.64
N ILE A 108 -4.49 2.42 -9.02
CA ILE A 108 -5.12 2.49 -10.34
C ILE A 108 -4.05 2.58 -11.43
N ILE A 109 -3.05 3.46 -11.26
CA ILE A 109 -1.96 3.60 -12.23
C ILE A 109 -1.17 2.30 -12.39
N THR A 110 -0.87 1.62 -11.28
CA THR A 110 -0.11 0.35 -11.31
C THR A 110 -0.87 -0.72 -12.08
N GLU A 111 -2.17 -0.87 -11.80
CA GLU A 111 -3.05 -1.81 -12.53
C GLU A 111 -3.13 -1.49 -14.03
N MET A 112 -3.21 -0.21 -14.39
CA MET A 112 -3.25 0.21 -15.79
C MET A 112 -1.92 -0.04 -16.54
N ILE A 113 -0.80 -0.08 -15.82
CA ILE A 113 0.52 -0.30 -16.40
C ILE A 113 0.80 -1.79 -16.61
N GLN A 114 0.28 -2.68 -15.75
CA GLN A 114 0.56 -4.12 -15.78
C GLN A 114 0.35 -4.81 -17.15
N PRO A 115 -0.71 -4.52 -17.93
CA PRO A 115 -0.91 -5.08 -19.27
C PRO A 115 0.23 -4.80 -20.25
N PHE A 116 0.90 -3.66 -20.13
CA PHE A 116 2.06 -3.35 -20.97
C PHE A 116 3.27 -4.23 -20.67
N PHE A 117 3.29 -4.91 -19.52
CA PHE A 117 4.35 -5.80 -19.10
C PHE A 117 4.02 -7.29 -19.26
N GLY A 118 2.91 -7.61 -19.94
CA GLY A 118 2.51 -8.99 -20.23
C GLY A 118 1.71 -9.66 -19.11
N ARG A 119 1.34 -8.91 -18.07
CA ARG A 119 0.45 -9.38 -17.00
C ARG A 119 -0.98 -8.91 -17.26
N GLY A 120 -1.96 -9.77 -17.02
CA GLY A 120 -3.37 -9.36 -17.06
C GLY A 120 -3.64 -8.26 -16.04
N ALA A 121 -4.45 -7.27 -16.43
CA ALA A 121 -5.09 -6.42 -15.45
C ALA A 121 -6.38 -7.11 -15.01
N GLU A 122 -6.53 -7.32 -13.71
CA GLU A 122 -7.65 -8.02 -13.10
C GLU A 122 -8.29 -7.12 -12.04
N LEU A 123 -9.62 -7.02 -12.08
CA LEU A 123 -10.36 -6.28 -11.06
C LEU A 123 -10.07 -6.81 -9.64
N LEU A 124 -9.75 -8.10 -9.53
CA LEU A 124 -9.42 -8.76 -8.26
C LEU A 124 -8.12 -8.23 -7.64
N ASP A 125 -7.10 -7.93 -8.44
CA ASP A 125 -5.84 -7.34 -7.99
C ASP A 125 -6.06 -5.90 -7.50
N LEU A 126 -6.84 -5.11 -8.25
CA LEU A 126 -7.23 -3.76 -7.84
C LEU A 126 -8.03 -3.77 -6.51
N LEU A 127 -8.93 -4.74 -6.33
CA LEU A 127 -9.66 -4.92 -5.07
C LEU A 127 -8.72 -5.29 -3.91
N ALA A 128 -7.70 -6.12 -4.15
CA ALA A 128 -6.71 -6.43 -3.14
C ALA A 128 -5.87 -5.21 -2.75
N TYR A 129 -5.50 -4.36 -3.71
CA TYR A 129 -4.84 -3.09 -3.39
C TYR A 129 -5.69 -2.24 -2.46
N PHE A 130 -6.98 -2.06 -2.78
CA PHE A 130 -7.91 -1.31 -1.94
C PHE A 130 -8.11 -1.94 -0.56
N PHE A 131 -8.14 -3.28 -0.48
CA PHE A 131 -8.20 -3.99 0.79
C PHE A 131 -6.98 -3.69 1.67
N GLY A 132 -5.77 -3.72 1.10
CA GLY A 132 -4.53 -3.36 1.78
C GLY A 132 -4.53 -1.94 2.34
N ILE A 133 -4.95 -0.96 1.53
CA ILE A 133 -5.12 0.45 1.94
C ILE A 133 -6.09 0.54 3.12
N GLY A 134 -7.29 -0.06 2.98
CA GLY A 134 -8.34 -0.04 4.00
C GLY A 134 -7.89 -0.68 5.32
N LEU A 135 -7.20 -1.82 5.25
CA LEU A 135 -6.68 -2.53 6.41
C LEU A 135 -5.69 -1.67 7.21
N TYR A 136 -4.79 -0.96 6.53
CA TYR A 136 -3.88 -0.03 7.20
C TYR A 136 -4.65 1.10 7.89
N MET A 137 -5.66 1.67 7.22
CA MET A 137 -6.43 2.78 7.78
C MET A 137 -7.23 2.39 9.01
N VAL A 138 -7.83 1.19 9.01
CA VAL A 138 -8.53 0.65 10.19
C VAL A 138 -7.55 0.47 11.33
N LEU A 139 -6.41 -0.18 11.09
CA LEU A 139 -5.39 -0.39 12.11
C LEU A 139 -4.89 0.93 12.70
N TYR A 140 -4.57 1.90 11.84
CA TYR A 140 -4.14 3.23 12.27
C TYR A 140 -5.20 3.94 13.13
N GLY A 141 -6.47 3.84 12.75
CA GLY A 141 -7.59 4.39 13.50
C GLY A 141 -7.76 3.76 14.88
N VAL A 142 -7.72 2.43 14.96
CA VAL A 142 -7.81 1.67 16.22
C VAL A 142 -6.65 2.04 17.16
N VAL A 143 -5.42 2.02 16.67
CA VAL A 143 -4.23 2.38 17.47
C VAL A 143 -4.32 3.83 17.94
N SER A 144 -4.71 4.75 17.05
CA SER A 144 -4.88 6.15 17.40
C SER A 144 -5.93 6.35 18.49
N LEU A 145 -7.08 5.68 18.39
CA LEU A 145 -8.14 5.75 19.40
C LEU A 145 -7.66 5.20 20.75
N CYS A 146 -6.98 4.05 20.76
CA CYS A 146 -6.42 3.47 21.98
C CYS A 146 -5.43 4.41 22.67
N LEU A 147 -4.53 5.05 21.92
CA LEU A 147 -3.58 6.02 22.45
C LEU A 147 -4.29 7.24 23.05
N LEU A 148 -5.37 7.71 22.43
CA LEU A 148 -6.18 8.81 22.96
C LEU A 148 -6.85 8.44 24.27
N MET A 149 -7.39 7.22 24.40
CA MET A 149 -7.98 6.73 25.65
C MET A 149 -6.95 6.67 26.77
N VAL A 150 -5.74 6.12 26.50
CA VAL A 150 -4.65 6.03 27.49
C VAL A 150 -4.19 7.42 27.94
N GLN A 151 -4.02 8.35 27.00
CA GLN A 151 -3.63 9.73 27.34
C GLN A 151 -4.70 10.46 28.15
N GLY A 152 -5.98 10.26 27.82
CA GLY A 152 -7.10 10.80 28.59
C GLY A 152 -7.08 10.29 30.03
N PHE A 153 -6.88 9.00 30.21
CA PHE A 153 -6.78 8.38 31.54
C PHE A 153 -5.58 8.91 32.35
N TYR A 154 -4.41 9.02 31.74
CA TYR A 154 -3.21 9.56 32.42
C TYR A 154 -3.38 11.01 32.87
N ARG A 155 -4.05 11.85 32.07
CA ARG A 155 -4.37 13.23 32.47
C ARG A 155 -5.31 13.27 33.67
N LEU A 156 -6.31 12.38 33.74
CA LEU A 156 -7.22 12.31 34.90
C LEU A 156 -6.48 11.93 36.20
N LEU A 157 -5.45 11.09 36.12
CA LEU A 157 -4.67 10.68 37.30
C LEU A 157 -3.65 11.71 37.77
N THR A 158 -3.20 12.60 36.90
CA THR A 158 -2.12 13.57 37.17
C THR A 158 -2.61 14.99 37.50
N VAL A 159 -3.88 15.29 37.25
CA VAL A 159 -4.53 16.50 37.77
C VAL A 159 -4.96 16.23 39.22
N LYS A 160 -4.00 16.34 40.14
CA LYS A 160 -4.21 16.51 41.58
C LYS A 160 -3.44 17.73 42.04
#